data_AF-A0A848SVM6-F1
#
_entry.id   AF-A0A848SVM6-F1
#
_cell.length_a   1.000
_cell.length_b   1.000
_cell.length_c   1.000
_cell.angle_alpha   90.00
_cell.angle_beta   90.00
_cell.angle_gamma   90.00
#
_symmetry.space_group_name_H-M   'P 1'
#
loop_
_entity.id
_entity.type
_entity.pdbx_description
1 polymer ?
#
loop_
_entity_poly.entity_id
_entity_poly.type
_entity_poly.pdbx_seq_one_letter_code
_entity_poly.pdbx_strand_id
1 'polypeptide(L)'
;MAWLRIIAALLALSLMIGEAWRSWGAGRPVMFWMDDMLMGAMLLAGAWLMGRPSRARHAFFAAAWGVNAGMLYGSFFGKVFAPETTNAGNFDLGLLTVLVGLAFATAVAGMIASIILAREER
;
A
#
# COMPACT_ATOMS: atom_id res chain seq x y z
N MET A 1 -13.20 -3.97 -12.90
CA MET A 1 -13.01 -4.73 -11.64
C MET A 1 -11.78 -5.64 -11.59
N ALA A 2 -11.60 -6.59 -12.52
CA ALA A 2 -10.50 -7.57 -12.45
C ALA A 2 -9.10 -6.92 -12.36
N TRP A 3 -8.82 -5.91 -13.18
CA TRP A 3 -7.53 -5.20 -13.17
C TRP A 3 -7.23 -4.52 -11.83
N LEU A 4 -8.19 -3.86 -11.21
CA LEU A 4 -7.99 -3.17 -9.93
C LEU A 4 -7.66 -4.16 -8.79
N ARG A 5 -8.24 -5.36 -8.83
CA ARG A 5 -7.92 -6.46 -7.89
C ARG A 5 -6.49 -6.97 -8.09
N ILE A 6 -6.07 -7.13 -9.35
CA ILE A 6 -4.71 -7.56 -9.69
C ILE A 6 -3.70 -6.51 -9.23
N ILE A 7 -3.93 -5.23 -9.54
CA ILE A 7 -3.05 -4.14 -9.12
C ILE A 7 -2.98 -4.06 -7.59
N ALA A 8 -4.11 -4.17 -6.89
CA ALA A 8 -4.13 -4.21 -5.42
C ALA A 8 -3.26 -5.37 -4.87
N ALA A 9 -3.40 -6.57 -5.43
CA ALA A 9 -2.64 -7.73 -5.00
C ALA A 9 -1.13 -7.58 -5.28
N LEU A 10 -0.77 -7.10 -6.47
CA LEU A 10 0.64 -6.85 -6.83
C LEU A 10 1.26 -5.79 -5.93
N LEU A 11 0.56 -4.68 -5.70
CA LEU A 11 1.02 -3.61 -4.82
C LEU A 11 1.19 -4.13 -3.39
N ALA A 12 0.20 -4.83 -2.86
CA ALA A 12 0.27 -5.41 -1.52
C ALA A 12 1.47 -6.35 -1.35
N LEU A 13 1.67 -7.27 -2.28
CA LEU A 13 2.81 -8.19 -2.25
C LEU A 13 4.14 -7.43 -2.37
N SER A 14 4.23 -6.42 -3.24
CA SER A 14 5.44 -5.61 -3.36
C SER A 14 5.79 -4.85 -2.07
N LEU A 15 4.78 -4.34 -1.36
CA LEU A 15 4.96 -3.63 -0.10
C LEU A 15 5.41 -4.59 1.00
N MET A 16 4.73 -5.72 1.15
CA MET A 16 5.05 -6.72 2.16
C MET A 16 6.43 -7.34 1.93
N ILE A 17 6.75 -7.74 0.69
CA ILE A 17 8.05 -8.32 0.35
C ILE A 17 9.16 -7.26 0.44
N GLY A 18 8.89 -6.05 -0.09
CA GLY A 18 9.82 -4.93 -0.03
C GLY A 18 10.18 -4.57 1.40
N GLU A 19 9.19 -4.53 2.29
CA GLU A 19 9.42 -4.21 3.70
C GLU A 19 10.10 -5.33 4.47
N ALA A 20 9.76 -6.59 4.18
CA ALA A 20 10.45 -7.75 4.74
C ALA A 20 11.94 -7.70 4.36
N TRP A 21 12.24 -7.43 3.09
CA TRP A 21 13.62 -7.22 2.63
C TRP A 21 14.28 -6.02 3.31
N ARG A 22 13.62 -4.86 3.34
CA ARG A 22 14.15 -3.63 3.94
C ARG A 22 14.54 -3.84 5.40
N SER A 23 13.73 -4.59 6.15
CA SER A 23 13.87 -4.78 7.59
C SER A 23 14.79 -5.94 7.96
N TRP A 24 15.04 -6.88 7.04
CA TRP A 24 15.81 -8.09 7.31
C TRP A 24 17.23 -7.78 7.76
N GLY A 25 17.58 -8.15 8.99
CA GLY A 25 18.92 -7.88 9.55
C GLY A 25 19.23 -6.41 9.84
N ALA A 26 18.29 -5.48 9.58
CA ALA A 26 18.49 -4.04 9.74
C ALA A 26 18.20 -3.53 11.18
N GLY A 27 17.88 -4.43 12.12
CA GLY A 27 17.59 -4.08 13.52
C GLY A 27 16.37 -3.18 13.72
N ARG A 28 15.47 -3.11 12.74
CA ARG A 28 14.31 -2.20 12.76
C ARG A 28 13.23 -2.72 13.71
N PRO A 29 12.69 -1.87 14.62
CA PRO A 29 11.62 -2.28 15.53
C PRO A 29 10.38 -2.78 14.78
N VAL A 30 9.73 -3.81 15.33
CA VAL A 30 8.60 -4.51 14.70
C VAL A 30 7.43 -3.60 14.31
N MET A 31 7.16 -2.61 15.15
CA MET A 31 6.07 -1.64 14.96
C MET A 31 6.23 -0.84 13.66
N PHE A 32 7.46 -0.64 13.17
CA PHE A 32 7.76 0.19 11.98
C PHE A 32 7.73 -0.56 10.65
N TRP A 33 7.48 -1.87 10.68
CA TRP A 33 7.27 -2.66 9.47
C TRP A 33 5.93 -3.41 9.47
N MET A 34 5.25 -3.47 10.62
CA MET A 34 3.91 -4.04 10.75
C MET A 34 2.83 -3.24 10.01
N ASP A 35 3.01 -1.95 9.83
CA ASP A 35 2.11 -1.08 9.06
C ASP A 35 2.04 -1.52 7.59
N ASP A 36 3.20 -1.80 6.97
CA ASP A 36 3.26 -2.32 5.60
C ASP A 36 2.59 -3.70 5.47
N MET A 37 2.74 -4.56 6.50
CA MET A 37 2.05 -5.85 6.55
C MET A 37 0.54 -5.67 6.67
N LEU A 38 0.09 -4.73 7.51
CA LEU A 38 -1.32 -4.46 7.74
C LEU A 38 -1.98 -3.90 6.47
N MET A 39 -1.42 -2.86 5.85
CA MET A 39 -1.99 -2.29 4.64
C MET A 39 -1.96 -3.26 3.47
N GLY A 40 -0.88 -4.05 3.33
CA GLY A 40 -0.78 -5.11 2.35
C GLY A 40 -1.85 -6.20 2.55
N ALA A 41 -2.03 -6.68 3.79
CA ALA A 41 -3.05 -7.67 4.13
C ALA A 41 -4.46 -7.16 3.85
N MET A 42 -4.76 -5.90 4.20
CA MET A 42 -6.06 -5.28 3.90
C MET A 42 -6.32 -5.20 2.40
N LEU A 43 -5.32 -4.80 1.60
CA LEU A 43 -5.45 -4.76 0.13
C LEU A 43 -5.66 -6.14 -0.47
N LEU A 44 -4.91 -7.16 -0.03
CA LEU A 44 -5.10 -8.54 -0.49
C LEU A 44 -6.48 -9.08 -0.12
N ALA A 45 -6.91 -8.86 1.12
CA ALA A 45 -8.25 -9.26 1.57
C ALA A 45 -9.33 -8.58 0.73
N GLY A 46 -9.19 -7.28 0.47
CA GLY A 46 -10.15 -6.53 -0.36
C GLY A 46 -10.17 -7.03 -1.80
N ALA A 47 -9.01 -7.23 -2.41
CA ALA A 47 -8.89 -7.77 -3.76
C ALA A 47 -9.50 -9.18 -3.87
N TRP A 48 -9.33 -10.02 -2.86
CA TRP A 48 -9.92 -11.35 -2.80
C TRP A 48 -11.44 -11.30 -2.64
N LEU A 49 -11.95 -10.53 -1.68
CA LEU A 49 -13.39 -10.36 -1.42
C LEU A 49 -14.14 -9.84 -2.65
N MET A 50 -13.52 -8.97 -3.44
CA MET A 50 -14.07 -8.46 -4.69
C MET A 50 -14.23 -9.52 -5.81
N GLY A 51 -13.86 -10.77 -5.56
CA GLY A 51 -14.27 -11.91 -6.39
C GLY A 51 -15.77 -12.22 -6.32
N ARG A 52 -16.46 -11.72 -5.28
CA ARG A 52 -17.91 -11.79 -5.13
C ARG A 52 -18.41 -10.41 -4.67
N PRO A 53 -18.67 -9.44 -5.56
CA PRO A 53 -18.95 -8.06 -5.16
C PRO A 53 -20.21 -7.97 -4.29
N SER A 54 -20.17 -7.08 -3.29
CA SER A 54 -21.31 -6.64 -2.49
C SER A 54 -21.02 -5.26 -1.91
N ARG A 55 -22.04 -4.49 -1.53
CA ARG A 55 -21.84 -3.11 -1.02
C ARG A 55 -20.80 -3.04 0.12
N ALA A 56 -20.84 -3.99 1.06
CA ALA A 56 -19.87 -4.05 2.15
C ALA A 56 -18.44 -4.35 1.66
N ARG A 57 -18.30 -5.23 0.66
CA ARG A 57 -16.99 -5.59 0.08
C ARG A 57 -16.38 -4.46 -0.73
N HIS A 58 -17.20 -3.70 -1.47
CA HIS A 58 -16.75 -2.47 -2.12
C HIS A 58 -16.28 -1.42 -1.13
N ALA A 59 -17.05 -1.19 -0.06
CA ALA A 59 -16.68 -0.25 0.98
C ALA A 59 -15.36 -0.66 1.66
N PHE A 60 -15.20 -1.95 1.97
CA PHE A 60 -13.94 -2.47 2.51
C PHE A 60 -12.78 -2.31 1.54
N PHE A 61 -12.97 -2.61 0.25
CA PHE A 61 -11.91 -2.48 -0.75
C PHE A 61 -11.47 -1.03 -0.93
N ALA A 62 -12.41 -0.08 -0.96
CA ALA A 62 -12.10 1.35 -1.00
C ALA A 62 -11.39 1.81 0.28
N ALA A 63 -11.81 1.33 1.44
CA ALA A 63 -11.14 1.61 2.71
C ALA A 63 -9.71 1.06 2.73
N ALA A 64 -9.48 -0.15 2.21
CA ALA A 64 -8.15 -0.74 2.12
C ALA A 64 -7.20 0.10 1.23
N TRP A 65 -7.68 0.58 0.08
CA TRP A 65 -6.92 1.52 -0.73
C TRP A 65 -6.65 2.85 -0.01
N GLY A 66 -7.62 3.38 0.74
CA GLY A 66 -7.46 4.60 1.53
C GLY A 66 -6.44 4.44 2.67
N VAL A 67 -6.44 3.32 3.39
CA VAL A 67 -5.43 2.99 4.41
C VAL A 67 -4.04 2.95 3.77
N ASN A 68 -3.90 2.25 2.65
CA ASN A 68 -2.62 2.18 1.94
C ASN A 68 -2.13 3.57 1.49
N ALA A 69 -3.00 4.39 0.92
CA ALA A 69 -2.64 5.75 0.52
C ALA A 69 -2.22 6.62 1.73
N GLY A 70 -2.94 6.54 2.84
CA GLY A 70 -2.63 7.29 4.06
C GLY A 70 -1.30 6.90 4.70
N MET A 71 -1.00 5.60 4.78
CA MET A 71 0.28 5.12 5.33
C MET A 71 1.46 5.47 4.40
N LEU A 72 1.28 5.30 3.09
CA LEU A 72 2.30 5.66 2.11
C LEU A 72 2.55 7.16 2.01
N TYR A 73 1.57 8.02 2.31
CA TYR A 73 1.77 9.47 2.40
C TYR A 73 2.87 9.82 3.41
N GLY A 74 2.73 9.33 4.65
CA GLY A 74 3.73 9.58 5.69
C GLY A 74 5.10 8.98 5.34
N SER A 75 5.09 7.76 4.79
CA SER A 75 6.31 7.06 4.38
C SER A 75 7.05 7.78 3.25
N PHE A 76 6.36 8.28 2.23
CA PHE A 76 6.94 8.97 1.09
C PHE A 76 7.48 10.35 1.50
N PHE A 77 6.63 11.18 2.09
CA PHE A 77 7.01 12.56 2.41
C PHE A 77 8.03 12.65 3.54
N GLY A 78 8.06 11.68 4.46
CA GLY A 78 9.15 11.56 5.43
C GLY A 78 10.52 11.39 4.77
N LYS A 79 10.60 10.66 3.66
CA LYS A 79 11.84 10.46 2.89
C LYS A 79 12.23 11.69 2.09
N VAL A 80 11.24 12.40 1.52
CA VAL A 80 11.47 13.59 0.70
C VAL A 80 11.91 14.78 1.56
N PHE A 81 11.28 14.99 2.72
CA PHE A 81 11.48 16.20 3.51
C PHE A 81 12.38 16.03 4.74
N ALA A 82 12.60 14.80 5.21
CA ALA A 82 13.52 14.49 6.31
C ALA A 82 14.38 13.24 6.03
N PRO A 83 15.09 13.19 4.88
CA PRO A 83 15.87 12.02 4.47
C PRO A 83 16.90 11.57 5.51
N GLU A 84 17.49 12.50 6.26
CA GLU A 84 18.48 12.25 7.31
C GLU A 84 17.94 11.43 8.50
N THR A 85 16.62 11.41 8.69
CA THR A 85 15.97 10.61 9.73
C THR A 85 15.47 9.25 9.23
N THR A 86 15.60 8.99 7.93
CA THR A 86 15.07 7.78 7.31
C THR A 86 16.06 6.62 7.46
N ASN A 87 15.58 5.51 8.03
CA ASN A 87 16.28 4.23 7.94
C ASN A 87 15.89 3.50 6.65
N ALA A 88 16.77 3.54 5.65
CA ALA A 88 16.57 2.88 4.36
C ALA A 88 16.75 1.34 4.41
N GLY A 89 17.28 0.81 5.51
CA GLY A 89 17.55 -0.61 5.67
C GLY A 89 18.44 -1.15 4.55
N ASN A 90 18.00 -2.23 3.91
CA ASN A 90 18.72 -2.88 2.81
C ASN A 90 18.56 -2.21 1.43
N PHE A 91 17.92 -1.04 1.35
CA PHE A 91 17.80 -0.28 0.11
C PHE A 91 18.71 0.94 0.10
N ASP A 92 19.10 1.37 -1.10
CA ASP A 92 19.51 2.76 -1.32
C ASP A 92 18.33 3.71 -1.05
N LEU A 93 18.58 4.84 -0.38
CA LEU A 93 17.54 5.79 0.00
C LEU A 93 16.84 6.40 -1.21
N GLY A 94 17.59 6.73 -2.27
CA GLY A 94 17.03 7.29 -3.49
C GLY A 94 16.10 6.30 -4.17
N LEU A 95 16.57 5.06 -4.36
CA LEU A 95 15.75 3.97 -4.92
C LEU A 95 14.49 3.71 -4.08
N LEU A 96 14.63 3.61 -2.76
CA LEU A 96 13.49 3.41 -1.86
C LEU A 96 12.45 4.53 -1.99
N THR A 97 12.90 5.78 -2.07
CA THR A 97 12.02 6.95 -2.21
C THR A 97 11.23 6.90 -3.51
N VAL A 98 11.87 6.52 -4.62
CA VAL A 98 11.18 6.35 -5.91
C VAL A 98 10.15 5.22 -5.84
N LEU A 99 10.52 4.05 -5.31
CA LEU A 99 9.61 2.91 -5.19
C LEU A 99 8.38 3.24 -4.33
N VAL A 100 8.59 3.86 -3.17
CA VAL A 100 7.50 4.30 -2.27
C VAL A 100 6.65 5.39 -2.93
N GLY A 101 7.25 6.30 -3.69
CA GLY A 101 6.51 7.32 -4.45
C GLY A 101 5.59 6.72 -5.53
N LEU A 102 6.09 5.73 -6.28
CA LEU A 102 5.29 4.98 -7.26
C LEU A 102 4.16 4.21 -6.57
N ALA A 103 4.45 3.55 -5.44
CA ALA A 103 3.45 2.87 -4.64
C ALA A 103 2.36 3.85 -4.14
N PHE A 104 2.76 5.03 -3.66
CA PHE A 104 1.84 6.06 -3.17
C PHE A 104 0.93 6.59 -4.29
N ALA A 105 1.49 6.93 -5.45
CA ALA A 105 0.70 7.36 -6.61
C ALA A 105 -0.30 6.28 -7.05
N THR A 106 0.14 5.02 -7.07
CA THR A 106 -0.72 3.87 -7.37
C THR A 106 -1.83 3.72 -6.32
N ALA A 107 -1.53 3.94 -5.04
CA ALA A 107 -2.50 3.86 -3.95
C ALA A 107 -3.60 4.92 -4.08
N VAL A 108 -3.23 6.16 -4.41
CA VAL A 108 -4.18 7.25 -4.64
C VAL A 108 -5.07 6.95 -5.85
N ALA A 109 -4.47 6.52 -6.96
CA ALA A 109 -5.22 6.16 -8.16
C ALA A 109 -6.19 4.99 -7.90
N GLY A 110 -5.71 3.94 -7.20
CA GLY A 110 -6.51 2.79 -6.83
C GLY A 110 -7.67 3.14 -5.88
N MET A 111 -7.43 4.03 -4.92
CA MET A 111 -8.47 4.57 -4.03
C MET A 111 -9.56 5.28 -4.82
N ILE A 112 -9.18 6.24 -5.67
CA ILE A 112 -10.14 6.99 -6.51
C ILE A 112 -10.95 6.04 -7.40
N ALA A 113 -10.26 5.13 -8.09
CA ALA A 113 -10.91 4.15 -8.96
C ALA A 113 -11.89 3.26 -8.19
N SER A 114 -11.53 2.79 -6.99
CA SER A 114 -12.38 1.94 -6.17
C SER A 114 -13.67 2.65 -5.70
N ILE A 115 -13.59 3.95 -5.42
CA ILE A 115 -14.73 4.77 -5.01
C ILE A 115 -15.68 5.01 -6.19
N ILE A 116 -15.13 5.39 -7.34
CA ILE A 116 -15.92 5.66 -8.56
C ILE A 116 -16.69 4.40 -8.98
N LEU A 117 -16.00 3.27 -9.03
CA LEU A 117 -16.57 2.01 -9.49
C LEU A 117 -17.68 1.48 -8.55
N ALA A 118 -17.53 1.70 -7.24
CA ALA A 118 -18.56 1.38 -6.26
C ALA A 118 -19.81 2.27 -6.34
N ARG A 119 -19.76 3.38 -7.09
CA ARG A 119 -20.90 4.27 -7.34
C ARG A 119 -21.68 3.85 -8.59
N GLU A 120 -20.98 3.39 -9.63
CA GLU A 120 -21.58 2.95 -10.90
C GLU A 120 -22.35 1.63 -10.77
N GLU A 121 -21.98 0.77 -9.81
CA GLU A 121 -22.65 -0.50 -9.55
C GLU A 121 -23.88 -0.37 -8.60
N ARG A 122 -24.33 0.85 -8.29
CA ARG A 122 -25.56 1.13 -7.51
C ARG A 122 -26.69 1.58 -8.40
#